data_AF-A0A137QZ83-F1
#
_entry.id   AF-A0A137QZ83-F1
#
_cell.length_a   1.000
_cell.length_b   1.000
_cell.length_c   1.000
_cell.angle_alpha   90.00
_cell.angle_beta   90.00
_cell.angle_gamma   90.00
#
_symmetry.space_group_name_H-M   'P 1'
#
loop_
_entity.id
_entity.type
_entity.pdbx_description
1 polymer ?
#
loop_
_entity_poly.entity_id
_entity_poly.type
_entity_poly.pdbx_seq_one_letter_code
_entity_poly.pdbx_strand_id
1 'polypeptide(L)' 'MIRLIPTTTALTASQLAVLYCNQIWKLHGIPKKIVSDRGPQFASKFMEGLCKALRIT' A
#
# COMPACT_ATOMS: atom_id res chain seq x y z
N MET A 1 16.86 -3.32 -3.91
CA MET A 1 16.34 -4.62 -3.42
C MET A 1 14.89 -4.75 -3.86
N ILE A 2 14.48 -5.88 -4.40
CA ILE A 2 13.09 -6.15 -4.80
C ILE A 2 12.47 -7.09 -3.77
N ARG A 3 11.25 -6.79 -3.33
CA ARG A 3 10.48 -7.63 -2.39
C ARG A 3 9.14 -7.96 -3.03
N LEU A 4 8.85 -9.24 -3.15
CA LEU A 4 7.59 -9.76 -3.65
C LEU A 4 6.86 -10.45 -2.50
N ILE A 5 5.56 -10.20 -2.37
CA ILE A 5 4.73 -10.76 -1.31
C ILE A 5 3.57 -11.47 -1.99
N PRO A 6 3.33 -12.77 -1.71
CA PRO A 6 2.18 -13.47 -2.25
C PRO A 6 0.88 -12.86 -1.72
N THR A 7 -0.12 -12.77 -2.60
CA THR A 7 -1.45 -12.24 -2.26
C THR A 7 -2.52 -12.90 -3.13
N THR A 8 -3.79 -12.56 -2.91
CA THR A 8 -4.92 -13.05 -3.69
C THR A 8 -5.39 -12.01 -4.70
N THR A 9 -6.04 -12.47 -5.78
CA THR A 9 -6.58 -11.58 -6.82
C THR A 9 -7.76 -10.73 -6.33
N ALA A 10 -8.52 -11.22 -5.35
CA ALA A 10 -9.68 -10.54 -4.77
C ALA A 10 -9.34 -9.63 -3.57
N LEU A 11 -8.07 -9.22 -3.43
CA LEU A 11 -7.61 -8.40 -2.32
C LEU A 11 -8.26 -7.01 -2.33
N THR A 12 -8.75 -6.58 -1.17
CA THR A 12 -9.28 -5.22 -0.97
C THR A 12 -8.16 -4.22 -0.67
N ALA A 13 -8.45 -2.92 -0.84
CA ALA A 13 -7.48 -1.87 -0.52
C ALA A 13 -7.06 -1.84 0.96
N SER A 14 -7.97 -2.17 1.88
CA SER A 14 -7.66 -2.24 3.31
C SER A 14 -6.75 -3.42 3.64
N GLN A 15 -7.00 -4.58 3.04
CA GLN A 15 -6.12 -5.75 3.17
C GLN A 15 -4.73 -5.47 2.56
N LEU A 16 -4.67 -4.75 1.44
CA LEU A 16 -3.42 -4.29 0.86
C LEU A 16 -2.63 -3.39 1.81
N ALA A 17 -3.28 -2.42 2.45
CA ALA A 17 -2.62 -1.56 3.43
C ALA A 17 -2.05 -2.35 4.61
N VAL A 18 -2.78 -3.34 5.13
CA VAL A 18 -2.27 -4.23 6.19
C VAL A 18 -1.04 -5.00 5.73
N LEU A 19 -1.03 -5.52 4.50
CA LEU A 19 0.15 -6.18 3.93
C LEU A 19 1.36 -5.24 3.85
N TYR A 20 1.15 -4.01 3.37
CA TYR A 20 2.20 -2.99 3.32
C TYR A 20 2.76 -2.66 4.71
N CYS A 21 1.89 -2.42 5.70
CA CYS A 21 2.29 -2.17 7.08
C CYS A 21 3.18 -3.30 7.62
N ASN A 22 2.71 -4.55 7.49
CA ASN A 22 3.33 -5.70 8.13
C ASN A 22 4.62 -6.17 7.45
N GLN A 23 4.68 -6.05 6.12
CA GLN A 23 5.74 -6.68 5.32
C GLN A 23 6.74 -5.69 4.73
N ILE A 24 6.33 -4.44 4.48
CA ILE A 24 7.18 -3.41 3.87
C ILE A 24 7.52 -2.32 4.89
N TRP A 25 6.53 -1.64 5.44
CA TRP A 25 6.75 -0.47 6.31
C TRP A 25 7.38 -0.85 7.65
N LYS A 26 7.09 -2.05 8.17
CA LYS A 26 7.79 -2.60 9.33
C LYS A 26 9.31 -2.64 9.15
N LEU A 27 9.79 -2.88 7.93
CA LEU A 27 11.22 -3.05 7.63
C LEU A 27 11.88 -1.75 7.15
N HIS A 28 11.12 -0.89 6.48
CA HIS A 28 11.67 0.29 5.78
C HIS A 28 11.11 1.62 6.28
N GLY A 29 10.20 1.60 7.24
CA GLY A 29 9.43 2.77 7.66
C GLY A 29 8.33 3.16 6.66
N ILE A 30 7.62 4.23 6.99
CA ILE A 30 6.57 4.78 6.13
C ILE A 30 7.22 5.44 4.91
N PRO A 31 6.81 5.10 3.68
CA PRO A 31 7.38 5.69 2.48
C PRO A 31 6.94 7.14 2.33
N LYS A 32 7.80 7.99 1.77
CA LYS A 32 7.43 9.37 1.40
C LYS A 32 6.63 9.43 0.09
N LYS A 33 6.80 8.43 -0.78
CA LYS A 33 6.20 8.37 -2.11
C LYS A 33 5.85 6.94 -2.49
N ILE A 34 4.69 6.74 -3.12
CA ILE A 34 4.30 5.46 -3.71
C ILE A 34 4.02 5.65 -5.19
N VAL A 35 4.70 4.88 -6.04
CA VAL A 35 4.40 4.80 -7.47
C VAL A 35 3.59 3.53 -7.70
N SER A 36 2.38 3.68 -8.23
CA SER A 36 1.48 2.55 -8.53
C SER A 36 1.03 2.59 -9.99
N ASP A 37 0.61 1.44 -10.48
CA ASP A 37 -0.09 1.26 -11.76
C ASP A 37 -1.53 1.80 -11.74
N ARG A 38 -1.97 2.36 -10.60
CA ARG A 38 -3.33 2.85 -10.35
C ARG A 38 -4.40 1.76 -10.45
N GLY A 39 -4.06 0.51 -10.13
CA GLY A 39 -5.05 -0.55 -9.97
C GLY A 39 -6.13 -0.21 -8.93
N PRO A 40 -7.28 -0.93 -8.92
CA PRO A 40 -8.44 -0.59 -8.09
C PRO A 40 -8.13 -0.44 -6.59
N GLN A 41 -7.17 -1.21 -6.08
CA GLN A 41 -6.76 -1.15 -4.68
C GLN A 41 -6.04 0.17 -4.36
N PHE A 42 -5.17 0.63 -5.27
CA PHE A 42 -4.42 1.88 -5.12
C PHE A 42 -5.24 3.12 -5.44
N ALA A 43 -6.20 3.02 -6.38
CA ALA A 43 -7.11 4.11 -6.75
C ALA A 43 -8.35 4.23 -5.84
N SER A 44 -8.48 3.35 -4.84
CA SER A 44 -9.63 3.37 -3.92
C SER A 44 -9.64 4.61 -3.01
N LYS A 45 -10.84 5.03 -2.59
CA LYS A 45 -11.00 6.13 -1.61
C LYS A 45 -10.33 5.85 -0.27
N PHE A 46 -10.27 4.58 0.12
CA PHE A 46 -9.55 4.15 1.31
C PHE A 46 -8.05 4.42 1.18
N MET A 47 -7.42 3.99 0.08
CA MET A 47 -5.99 4.21 -0.13
C MET A 47 -5.66 5.70 -0.27
N GLU A 48 -6.50 6.47 -0.96
CA GLU A 48 -6.37 7.93 -1.05
C GLU A 48 -6.37 8.58 0.34
N GLY A 49 -7.33 8.21 1.19
CA GLY A 49 -7.42 8.71 2.57
C GLY A 49 -6.22 8.30 3.42
N LEU A 50 -5.76 7.05 3.28
CA LEU A 50 -4.59 6.53 3.99
C LEU A 50 -3.32 7.30 3.61
N CYS A 51 -3.07 7.49 2.31
CA CYS A 51 -1.92 8.25 1.83
C CYS A 51 -1.94 9.69 2.34
N LYS A 52 -3.10 10.36 2.37
CA LYS A 52 -3.25 11.70 2.95
C LYS A 52 -2.93 11.72 4.44
N ALA A 53 -3.47 10.78 5.22
CA ALA A 53 -3.25 10.70 6.66
C ALA A 53 -1.76 10.48 7.00
N LEU A 54 -1.07 9.67 6.19
CA LEU A 54 0.34 9.34 6.38
C LEU A 54 1.31 10.28 5.66
N ARG A 55 0.80 11.32 4.99
CA ARG A 55 1.59 12.29 4.19
C ARG A 55 2.46 11.61 3.12
N ILE A 56 1.90 10.59 2.47
CA ILE A 56 2.49 9.89 1.33
C ILE A 56 2.10 10.62 0.05
N THR A 57 3.08 10.84 -0.83
CA THR A 57 2.91 11.56 -2.11
C THR A 57 2.78 10.62 -3.30
#